data_AF-A0A6J5ZVT4-F1
#
_entry.id   AF-A0A6J5ZVT4-F1
#
_cell.length_a   1.000
_cell.length_b   1.000
_cell.length_c   1.000
_cell.angle_alpha   90.00
_cell.angle_beta   90.00
_cell.angle_gamma   90.00
#
_symmetry.space_group_name_H-M   'P 1'
#
loop_
_entity.id
_entity.type
_entity.pdbx_description
1 polymer ?
#
loop_
_entity_poly.entity_id
_entity_poly.type
_entity_poly.pdbx_seq_one_letter_code
_entity_poly.pdbx_strand_id
1 'polypeptide(L)'
;MVHAFDEFRQRPAIGAVYNLGGGRESNVSMLEAIDICQRIAGRELEWSLSDEARIGDHMWWVSDLDAFKRDYPQWQLTFGIEEVLRDIHDFNAERWLAAGGAQ
;
A
#
# COMPACT_ATOMS: atom_id res chain seq x y z
N MET A 1 7.73 2.10 5.01
CA MET A 1 7.28 2.84 6.21
C MET A 1 8.29 2.81 7.34
N VAL A 2 8.77 1.65 7.81
CA VAL A 2 9.74 1.54 8.93
C VAL A 2 10.98 2.43 8.75
N HIS A 3 11.57 2.45 7.55
CA HIS A 3 12.71 3.31 7.24
C HIS A 3 12.43 4.82 7.42
N ALA A 4 11.22 5.30 7.14
CA ALA A 4 10.89 6.72 7.31
C ALA A 4 10.90 7.11 8.80
N PHE A 5 10.36 6.23 9.65
CA PHE A 5 10.42 6.44 11.10
C PHE A 5 11.84 6.37 11.64
N ASP A 6 12.67 5.48 11.08
CA ASP A 6 14.05 5.37 11.49
C ASP A 6 14.86 6.63 11.16
N GLU A 7 14.70 7.17 9.95
CA GLU A 7 15.33 8.43 9.53
C GLU A 7 14.90 9.61 10.42
N PHE A 8 13.60 9.74 10.70
CA PHE A 8 13.11 10.77 11.61
C PHE A 8 13.64 10.59 13.03
N ARG A 9 13.71 9.36 13.54
CA ARG A 9 14.25 9.04 14.87
C ARG A 9 15.73 9.43 14.96
N GLN A 10 16.51 9.19 13.92
CA GLN A 10 17.94 9.53 13.88
C GLN A 10 18.17 11.05 13.86
N ARG A 11 17.33 11.81 13.16
CA ARG A 11 17.43 13.28 13.07
C ARG A 11 16.04 13.93 13.11
N PRO A 12 15.45 14.13 14.29
CA PRO A 12 14.08 14.60 14.39
C PRO A 12 13.91 16.05 13.92
N ALA A 13 12.93 16.28 13.04
CA ALA A 13 12.46 17.61 12.65
C ALA A 13 11.28 18.02 13.56
N ILE A 14 11.57 18.72 14.65
CA ILE A 14 10.59 19.08 15.68
C ILE A 14 9.49 19.96 15.08
N GLY A 15 8.23 19.53 15.24
CA GLY A 15 7.06 20.27 14.75
C GLY A 15 6.79 20.14 13.25
N ALA A 16 7.62 19.39 12.51
CA ALA A 16 7.37 19.13 11.10
C ALA A 16 6.18 18.17 10.92
N VAL A 17 5.41 18.41 9.86
CA VAL A 17 4.29 17.57 9.46
C VAL A 17 4.55 17.08 8.05
N TYR A 18 4.46 15.77 7.85
CA TYR A 18 4.73 15.13 6.57
C TYR A 18 3.57 14.24 6.14
N ASN A 19 3.23 14.28 4.86
CA ASN A 19 2.47 13.21 4.24
C ASN A 19 3.41 12.05 3.95
N LEU A 20 3.00 10.83 4.32
CA LEU A 20 3.75 9.61 4.05
C LEU A 20 2.81 8.56 3.43
N GLY A 21 3.33 7.83 2.46
CA GLY A 21 2.59 6.84 1.68
C GLY A 21 3.44 6.36 0.51
N GLY A 22 2.84 5.67 -0.46
CA GLY A 22 3.53 5.24 -1.68
C GLY A 22 3.68 6.33 -2.74
N GLY A 23 3.03 7.48 -2.57
CA GLY A 23 3.10 8.61 -3.49
C GLY A 23 2.83 8.24 -4.95
N ARG A 24 3.40 9.01 -5.87
CA ARG A 24 3.24 8.76 -7.31
C ARG A 24 3.91 7.47 -7.79
N GLU A 25 4.90 6.97 -7.03
CA GLU A 25 5.67 5.78 -7.37
C GLU A 25 4.93 4.48 -7.04
N SER A 26 4.05 4.50 -6.04
CA SER A 26 3.33 3.33 -5.57
C SER A 26 1.91 3.71 -5.14
N ASN A 27 1.02 3.85 -6.13
CA ASN A 27 -0.41 4.04 -5.97
C ASN A 27 -1.16 3.12 -6.94
N VAL A 28 -2.43 2.83 -6.64
CA VAL A 28 -3.24 1.90 -7.44
C VAL A 28 -4.73 2.19 -7.21
N SER A 29 -5.55 2.02 -8.26
CA SER A 29 -7.00 2.00 -8.12
C SER A 29 -7.51 0.64 -7.63
N MET A 30 -8.78 0.58 -7.22
CA MET A 30 -9.38 -0.69 -6.80
C MET A 30 -9.39 -1.75 -7.91
N LEU A 31 -9.69 -1.35 -9.15
CA LEU A 31 -9.77 -2.28 -10.28
C LEU A 31 -8.38 -2.81 -10.68
N GLU A 32 -7.36 -1.93 -10.70
CA GLU A 32 -5.98 -2.35 -10.95
C GLU A 32 -5.46 -3.27 -9.84
N ALA A 33 -5.79 -2.99 -8.58
CA ALA A 33 -5.40 -3.85 -7.46
C ALA A 33 -6.06 -5.23 -7.55
N ILE A 34 -7.34 -5.31 -7.92
CA ILE A 34 -8.04 -6.59 -8.14
C ILE A 34 -7.36 -7.36 -9.28
N ASP A 35 -7.06 -6.72 -10.40
CA ASP A 35 -6.39 -7.36 -11.53
C ASP A 35 -5.01 -7.93 -11.14
N ILE A 36 -4.20 -7.14 -10.43
CA ILE A 36 -2.90 -7.60 -9.91
C ILE A 36 -3.08 -8.79 -8.96
N CYS A 37 -4.05 -8.73 -8.04
CA CYS A 37 -4.33 -9.82 -7.11
C CYS A 37 -4.77 -11.10 -7.82
N GLN A 38 -5.56 -11.02 -8.89
CA GLN A 38 -5.93 -12.18 -9.71
C GLN A 38 -4.70 -12.82 -10.35
N ARG A 39 -3.79 -12.01 -10.90
CA ARG A 39 -2.52 -12.50 -11.47
C ARG A 39 -1.65 -13.17 -10.42
N ILE A 40 -1.54 -12.58 -9.22
CA ILE A 40 -0.77 -13.13 -8.10
C ILE A 40 -1.38 -14.46 -7.63
N ALA A 41 -2.69 -14.52 -7.46
CA ALA A 41 -3.40 -15.69 -6.97
C ALA A 41 -3.60 -16.80 -8.02
N GLY A 42 -3.35 -16.49 -9.30
CA GLY A 42 -3.54 -17.42 -10.41
C GLY A 42 -5.00 -17.84 -10.65
N ARG A 43 -5.96 -17.02 -10.20
CA ARG A 43 -7.40 -17.30 -10.34
C ARG A 43 -8.21 -16.00 -10.41
N GLU A 44 -9.39 -16.08 -10.99
CA GLU A 44 -10.36 -14.99 -10.92
C GLU A 44 -10.89 -14.83 -9.49
N LEU A 45 -11.07 -13.57 -9.09
CA LEU A 45 -11.67 -13.22 -7.82
C LEU A 45 -13.15 -12.97 -8.02
N GLU A 46 -13.98 -13.43 -7.09
CA GLU A 46 -15.37 -13.04 -7.05
C GLU A 46 -15.49 -11.68 -6.36
N TRP A 47 -15.94 -10.66 -7.10
CA TRP A 47 -16.13 -9.31 -6.57
C TRP A 47 -17.29 -8.60 -7.27
N SER A 48 -17.80 -7.57 -6.61
CA SER A 48 -18.74 -6.60 -7.20
C SER A 48 -18.30 -5.19 -6.81
N LEU A 49 -18.54 -4.22 -7.68
CA LEU A 49 -18.29 -2.81 -7.41
C LEU A 49 -19.64 -2.10 -7.26
N SER A 50 -19.77 -1.36 -6.16
CA SER A 50 -20.93 -0.52 -5.90
C SER A 50 -20.76 0.82 -6.63
N ASP A 51 -21.84 1.32 -7.22
CA ASP A 51 -21.90 2.70 -7.76
C ASP A 51 -22.01 3.74 -6.63
N GLU A 52 -22.34 3.31 -5.41
CA GLU A 52 -22.38 4.14 -4.21
C GLU A 52 -21.03 4.10 -3.50
N ALA A 53 -20.30 5.22 -3.51
CA ALA A 53 -19.09 5.40 -2.71
C ALA A 53 -19.44 5.46 -1.21
N ARG A 54 -18.54 4.93 -0.36
CA ARG A 54 -18.73 5.05 1.08
C ARG A 54 -18.67 6.51 1.50
N ILE A 55 -19.58 6.92 2.37
CA ILE A 55 -19.62 8.29 2.88
C ILE A 55 -18.29 8.59 3.60
N GLY A 56 -17.60 9.62 3.12
CA GLY A 56 -16.30 10.05 3.67
C GLY A 56 -15.07 9.49 2.94
N ASP A 57 -15.23 8.59 1.97
CA ASP A 57 -14.12 8.16 1.13
C ASP A 57 -13.66 9.28 0.21
N HIS A 58 -12.35 9.51 0.17
CA HIS A 58 -11.74 10.31 -0.88
C HIS A 58 -11.69 9.49 -2.18
N MET A 59 -12.07 10.11 -3.30
CA MET A 59 -12.02 9.46 -4.61
C MET A 59 -10.61 8.95 -4.96
N TRP A 60 -9.59 9.69 -4.54
CA TRP A 60 -8.19 9.27 -4.63
C TRP A 60 -7.38 9.95 -3.52
N TRP A 61 -6.33 9.28 -3.07
CA TRP A 61 -5.32 9.83 -2.17
C TRP A 61 -3.94 9.38 -2.62
N VAL A 62 -3.12 10.33 -3.06
CA VAL A 62 -1.72 10.10 -3.43
C VAL A 62 -0.86 11.06 -2.64
N SER A 63 -0.03 10.54 -1.75
CA SER A 63 0.80 11.37 -0.87
C SER A 63 1.88 12.13 -1.65
N ASP A 64 1.95 13.44 -1.45
CA ASP A 64 3.13 14.22 -1.82
C ASP A 64 4.23 13.97 -0.78
N LEU A 65 5.36 13.44 -1.25
CA LEU A 65 6.49 13.03 -0.41
C LEU A 65 7.64 14.05 -0.44
N ASP A 66 7.51 15.14 -1.19
CA ASP A 66 8.61 16.07 -1.47
C ASP A 66 9.17 16.71 -0.20
N ALA A 67 8.29 17.04 0.76
CA ALA A 67 8.70 17.58 2.04
C ALA A 67 9.58 16.61 2.84
N PHE A 68 9.20 15.34 2.89
CA PHE A 68 9.97 14.33 3.62
C PHE A 68 11.26 13.98 2.88
N LYS A 69 11.22 13.82 1.55
CA LYS A 69 12.41 13.54 0.72
C LYS A 69 13.45 14.65 0.80
N ARG A 70 13.03 15.91 0.83
CA ARG A 70 13.94 17.05 1.02
C ARG A 70 14.63 16.99 2.39
N ASP A 71 13.86 16.71 3.44
CA ASP A 71 14.37 16.72 4.80
C ASP A 71 15.12 15.41 5.14
N TYR A 72 14.93 14.32 4.39
CA TYR A 72 15.60 13.03 4.57
C TYR A 72 15.98 12.43 3.20
N PRO A 73 17.01 12.97 2.52
CA PRO A 73 17.33 12.60 1.13
C PRO A 73 17.90 11.19 0.95
N GLN A 74 18.28 10.52 2.04
CA GLN A 74 18.69 9.10 2.01
C GLN A 74 17.48 8.16 2.03
N TRP A 75 16.30 8.69 2.40
CA TRP A 75 15.07 7.92 2.38
C TRP A 75 14.49 7.86 0.96
N GLN A 76 14.16 6.66 0.52
CA GLN A 76 13.45 6.42 -0.71
C GLN A 76 12.44 5.29 -0.54
N LEU A 77 11.44 5.24 -1.43
CA LEU A 77 10.56 4.09 -1.53
C LEU A 77 11.35 2.92 -2.12
N THR A 78 11.13 1.73 -1.55
CA THR A 78 11.82 0.50 -1.97
C THR A 78 10.85 -0.59 -2.41
N PHE A 79 9.54 -0.31 -2.35
CA PHE A 79 8.49 -1.26 -2.69
C PHE A 79 7.49 -0.60 -3.64
N GLY A 80 7.17 -1.29 -4.72
CA GLY A 80 6.05 -1.00 -5.60
C GLY A 80 4.77 -1.74 -5.20
N ILE A 81 3.65 -1.41 -5.85
CA ILE A 81 2.34 -2.02 -5.55
C ILE A 81 2.34 -3.54 -5.75
N GLU A 82 2.90 -4.05 -6.85
CA GLU A 82 2.91 -5.49 -7.11
C GLU A 82 3.71 -6.28 -6.06
N GLU A 83 4.84 -5.73 -5.62
CA GLU A 83 5.68 -6.34 -4.58
C GLU A 83 4.94 -6.38 -3.24
N VAL A 84 4.30 -5.27 -2.85
CA VAL A 84 3.48 -5.21 -1.62
C VAL A 84 2.34 -6.22 -1.66
N LEU A 85 1.61 -6.30 -2.78
CA LEU A 85 0.49 -7.24 -2.92
C LEU A 85 0.97 -8.69 -2.91
N ARG A 86 2.14 -8.97 -3.49
CA ARG A 86 2.75 -10.30 -3.47
C ARG A 86 3.19 -10.69 -2.06
N ASP A 87 3.86 -9.80 -1.34
CA ASP A 87 4.27 -10.04 0.05
C ASP A 87 3.05 -10.33 0.94
N ILE A 88 1.95 -9.58 0.77
CA ILE A 88 0.70 -9.83 1.48
C ILE A 88 0.14 -11.21 1.15
N HIS A 89 0.11 -11.58 -0.12
CA HIS A 89 -0.37 -12.90 -0.54
C HIS A 89 0.49 -14.02 0.04
N ASP A 90 1.80 -13.97 -0.18
CA ASP A 90 2.74 -15.03 0.18
C ASP A 90 2.81 -15.24 1.69
N PHE A 91 2.71 -14.16 2.48
CA PHE A 91 2.65 -14.25 3.93
C PHE A 91 1.38 -14.92 4.47
N ASN A 92 0.25 -14.81 3.75
CA ASN A 92 -1.05 -15.24 4.26
C ASN A 92 -1.64 -16.47 3.57
N ALA A 93 -1.15 -16.84 2.37
CA ALA A 93 -1.78 -17.86 1.52
C ALA A 93 -2.01 -19.20 2.24
N GLU A 94 -0.99 -19.71 2.94
CA GLU A 94 -1.10 -20.97 3.70
C GLU A 94 -2.21 -20.90 4.77
N ARG A 95 -2.27 -19.79 5.51
CA ARG A 95 -3.28 -19.55 6.55
C ARG A 95 -4.68 -19.48 5.95
N TRP A 96 -4.85 -18.82 4.81
CA TRP A 96 -6.14 -18.72 4.13
C TRP A 96 -6.61 -20.06 3.58
N LEU A 97 -5.70 -20.86 3.01
CA LEU A 97 -6.01 -22.20 2.53
C LEU A 97 -6.42 -23.13 3.69
N ALA A 98 -5.72 -23.07 4.82
CA ALA A 98 -6.07 -23.85 6.00
C ALA A 98 -7.44 -23.45 6.59
N ALA A 99 -7.78 -22.16 6.58
CA ALA A 99 -9.07 -21.67 7.05
C ALA A 99 -10.23 -21.96 6.07
N GLY A 100 -9.96 -21.94 4.76
CA GLY A 100 -10.94 -22.21 3.71
C GLY A 100 -11.27 -23.70 3.52
N GLY A 101 -10.44 -24.62 4.05
CA GLY A 101 -10.70 -26.06 4.05
C GLY A 101 -11.62 -26.54 5.17
N ALA A 102 -12.11 -25.65 6.05
CA ALA A 102 -13.02 -25.97 7.15
C ALA A 102 -14.50 -25.67 6.81
N GLN A 103 -14.91 -25.95 5.57
CA GLN A 103 -16.29 -25.84 5.11
C GLN A 103 -16.81 -27.17 4.56
#